data_AF-A0A1I3MZL0-F1
#
_entry.id   AF-A0A1I3MZL0-F1
#
_cell.length_a   1.000
_cell.length_b   1.000
_cell.length_c   1.000
_cell.angle_alpha   90.00
_cell.angle_beta   90.00
_cell.angle_gamma   90.00
#
_symmetry.space_group_name_H-M   'P 1'
#
loop_
_entity.id
_entity.type
_entity.pdbx_description
1 polymer ?
#
loop_
_entity_poly.entity_id
_entity_poly.type
_entity_poly.pdbx_seq_one_letter_code
_entity_poly.pdbx_strand_id
1 'polypeptide(L)'
;MGERGRGGRGRRMFGGDELRLILLKLIEEAPRHGYDLIREIEARSNGAYAPSPGVVYPTLTMLDDMDLIAEHKSEGAKKQFAITEAGTAHLAENADEVAALFQRLADLGERHARTSGGPVRRAMHNLKTVLAASVFDEEVDPERLHAIAEILDEAARKIERL
;
A
#
# COMPACT_ATOMS: atom_id res chain seq x y z
N MET A 1 -20.84 29.84 -28.25
CA MET A 1 -21.53 29.04 -27.21
C MET A 1 -20.51 28.08 -26.63
N GLY A 2 -20.15 28.25 -25.36
CA GLY A 2 -19.10 27.46 -24.71
C GLY A 2 -19.71 26.24 -24.02
N GLU A 3 -19.50 25.05 -24.60
CA GLU A 3 -19.82 23.79 -23.95
C GLU A 3 -18.73 23.45 -22.93
N ARG A 4 -19.04 23.71 -21.66
CA ARG A 4 -18.27 23.22 -20.53
C ARG A 4 -18.49 21.71 -20.44
N GLY A 5 -17.50 20.95 -20.92
CA GLY A 5 -17.36 19.52 -20.64
C GLY A 5 -17.35 19.29 -19.13
N ARG A 6 -18.49 18.82 -18.62
CA ARG A 6 -18.69 18.44 -17.23
C ARG A 6 -17.87 17.17 -17.00
N GLY A 7 -16.64 17.33 -16.52
CA GLY A 7 -15.74 16.24 -16.20
C GLY A 7 -16.45 15.21 -15.33
N GLY A 8 -16.52 13.97 -15.84
CA GLY A 8 -17.03 12.85 -15.09
C GLY A 8 -16.20 12.69 -13.83
N ARG A 9 -16.78 13.01 -12.67
CA ARG A 9 -16.27 12.53 -11.40
C ARG A 9 -16.45 11.01 -11.42
N GLY A 10 -15.43 10.30 -11.90
CA GLY A 10 -15.28 8.88 -11.65
C GLY A 10 -15.53 8.65 -10.16
N ARG A 11 -16.44 7.74 -9.85
CA ARG A 11 -16.82 7.42 -8.48
C ARG A 11 -15.54 6.99 -7.74
N ARG A 12 -15.09 7.81 -6.78
CA ARG A 12 -13.88 7.51 -6.01
C ARG A 12 -14.09 6.18 -5.28
N MET A 13 -13.06 5.34 -5.26
CA MET A 13 -13.14 4.03 -4.64
C MET A 13 -13.41 4.12 -3.13
N PHE A 14 -12.73 5.08 -2.50
CA PHE A 14 -12.96 5.52 -1.13
C PHE A 14 -13.43 6.98 -1.13
N GLY A 15 -14.34 7.30 -0.21
CA GLY A 15 -14.74 8.67 0.11
C GLY A 15 -13.57 9.51 0.62
N GLY A 16 -13.75 10.83 0.68
CA GLY A 16 -12.72 11.73 1.21
C GLY A 16 -12.38 11.42 2.68
N ASP A 17 -13.41 11.20 3.50
CA ASP A 17 -13.26 10.86 4.92
C ASP A 17 -12.66 9.47 5.12
N GLU A 18 -13.08 8.48 4.32
CA GLU A 18 -12.51 7.12 4.35
C GLU A 18 -11.00 7.13 4.02
N LEU A 19 -10.60 7.85 2.97
CA LEU A 19 -9.18 7.96 2.59
C LEU A 19 -8.37 8.66 3.69
N ARG A 20 -8.96 9.65 4.36
CA ARG A 20 -8.32 10.36 5.47
C ARG A 20 -7.96 9.40 6.62
N LEU A 21 -8.90 8.54 7.02
CA LEU A 21 -8.66 7.54 8.07
C LEU A 21 -7.60 6.51 7.66
N ILE A 22 -7.62 6.06 6.39
CA ILE A 22 -6.60 5.14 5.88
C ILE A 22 -5.21 5.79 5.94
N LEU A 23 -5.05 7.02 5.43
CA LEU A 23 -3.77 7.71 5.42
C LEU A 23 -3.26 7.98 6.84
N LEU A 24 -4.14 8.43 7.74
CA LEU A 24 -3.79 8.68 9.14
C LEU A 24 -3.31 7.40 9.83
N LYS A 25 -3.99 6.27 9.62
CA LYS A 25 -3.56 4.98 10.19
C LYS A 25 -2.21 4.52 9.67
N LEU A 26 -1.91 4.72 8.38
CA LEU A 26 -0.61 4.36 7.82
C LEU A 26 0.54 5.24 8.33
N ILE A 27 0.25 6.50 8.63
CA ILE A 27 1.19 7.46 9.23
C ILE A 27 1.44 7.13 10.72
N GLU A 28 0.42 6.60 11.43
CA GLU A 28 0.57 6.11 12.80
C GLU A 28 1.54 4.93 12.90
N GLU A 29 1.49 4.00 11.94
CA GLU A 29 2.39 2.84 11.93
C GLU A 29 3.86 3.24 11.70
N ALA A 30 4.11 4.26 10.87
CA ALA A 30 5.44 4.82 10.63
C ALA A 30 5.34 6.20 9.95
N PRO A 31 6.26 7.13 10.25
CA PRO A 31 6.37 8.37 9.49
C PRO A 31 6.63 8.12 8.01
N ARG A 32 5.82 8.72 7.12
CA ARG A 32 5.83 8.40 5.67
C ARG A 32 5.69 9.63 4.80
N HIS A 33 6.19 9.56 3.57
CA HIS A 33 5.89 10.53 2.53
C HIS A 33 4.57 10.21 1.82
N GLY A 34 3.96 11.21 1.18
CA GLY A 34 2.73 11.02 0.40
C GLY A 34 2.81 9.93 -0.67
N TYR A 35 3.97 9.77 -1.31
CA TYR A 35 4.16 8.72 -2.31
C TYR A 35 4.32 7.32 -1.70
N ASP A 36 4.92 7.21 -0.51
CA ASP A 36 5.02 5.94 0.21
C ASP A 36 3.63 5.48 0.67
N LEU A 37 2.76 6.42 1.04
CA LEU A 37 1.36 6.13 1.38
C LEU A 37 0.58 5.58 0.17
N ILE A 38 0.78 6.13 -1.03
CA ILE A 38 0.20 5.60 -2.26
C ILE A 38 0.65 4.15 -2.48
N ARG A 39 1.96 3.91 -2.39
CA ARG A 39 2.56 2.57 -2.56
C ARG A 39 2.08 1.57 -1.51
N GLU A 40 1.92 2.01 -0.27
CA GLU A 40 1.45 1.17 0.83
C GLU A 40 -0.02 0.74 0.62
N ILE A 41 -0.88 1.66 0.19
CA ILE A 41 -2.29 1.36 -0.14
C ILE A 41 -2.36 0.40 -1.35
N GLU A 42 -1.52 0.63 -2.36
CA GLU A 42 -1.39 -0.28 -3.50
C GLU A 42 -0.93 -1.68 -3.06
N ALA A 43 0.07 -1.77 -2.19
CA ALA A 43 0.57 -3.04 -1.68
C ALA A 43 -0.49 -3.79 -0.87
N ARG A 44 -1.21 -3.12 0.04
CA ARG A 44 -2.26 -3.73 0.87
C ARG A 44 -3.48 -4.16 0.08
N SER A 45 -3.82 -3.43 -0.98
CA SER A 45 -4.84 -3.83 -1.94
C SER A 45 -4.30 -4.76 -3.04
N ASN A 46 -3.04 -5.16 -2.93
CA ASN A 46 -2.33 -5.99 -3.90
C ASN A 46 -2.51 -5.56 -5.36
N GLY A 47 -2.24 -4.28 -5.62
CA GLY A 47 -2.34 -3.64 -6.92
C GLY A 47 -3.77 -3.37 -7.38
N ALA A 48 -4.79 -3.74 -6.58
CA ALA A 48 -6.17 -3.50 -6.95
C ALA A 48 -6.54 -2.01 -6.90
N TYR A 49 -5.86 -1.24 -6.05
CA TYR A 49 -6.15 0.17 -5.85
C TYR A 49 -4.91 0.97 -5.46
N ALA A 50 -4.58 1.98 -6.28
CA ALA A 50 -3.62 3.01 -5.95
C ALA A 50 -4.33 4.39 -6.03
N PRO A 51 -4.42 5.15 -4.92
CA PRO A 51 -4.96 6.50 -4.98
C PRO A 51 -4.01 7.41 -5.76
N SER A 52 -4.56 8.35 -6.52
CA SER A 52 -3.73 9.29 -7.28
C SER A 52 -3.10 10.35 -6.37
N PRO A 53 -1.95 10.94 -6.76
CA PRO A 53 -1.39 12.09 -6.07
C PRO A 53 -2.41 13.23 -5.87
N GLY A 54 -3.26 13.47 -6.87
CA GLY A 54 -4.29 14.53 -6.83
C GLY A 54 -5.40 14.31 -5.80
N VAL A 55 -5.50 13.13 -5.17
CA VAL A 55 -6.38 12.91 -4.01
C VAL A 55 -5.59 12.80 -2.71
N VAL A 56 -4.39 12.19 -2.73
CA VAL A 56 -3.59 11.99 -1.52
C VAL A 56 -3.08 13.30 -0.94
N TYR A 57 -2.46 14.16 -1.76
CA TYR A 57 -1.87 15.40 -1.23
C TYR A 57 -2.90 16.37 -0.66
N PRO A 58 -4.07 16.60 -1.30
CA PRO A 58 -5.13 17.38 -0.65
C PRO A 58 -5.62 16.78 0.66
N THR A 59 -5.72 15.44 0.77
CA THR A 59 -6.12 14.80 2.03
C THR A 59 -5.05 14.93 3.11
N LEU A 60 -3.76 14.89 2.75
CA LEU A 60 -2.67 15.17 3.69
C LEU A 60 -2.72 16.61 4.19
N THR A 61 -2.97 17.58 3.30
CA THR A 61 -3.19 18.98 3.72
C THR A 61 -4.35 19.08 4.69
N MET A 62 -5.47 18.39 4.44
CA MET A 62 -6.60 18.39 5.38
C MET A 62 -6.26 17.77 6.74
N LEU A 63 -5.44 16.71 6.77
CA LEU A 63 -4.98 16.10 8.02
C LEU A 63 -4.08 17.05 8.82
N ASP A 64 -3.21 17.78 8.13
CA ASP A 64 -2.30 18.78 8.71
C ASP A 64 -3.09 19.99 9.23
N ASP A 65 -4.04 20.51 8.45
CA ASP A 65 -4.97 21.59 8.84
C ASP A 65 -5.85 21.22 10.05
N MET A 66 -6.06 19.93 10.29
CA MET A 66 -6.81 19.40 11.44
C MET A 66 -5.90 19.05 12.63
N ASP A 67 -4.59 19.36 12.55
CA ASP A 67 -3.57 19.03 13.55
C ASP A 67 -3.46 17.52 13.86
N LEU A 68 -3.91 16.65 12.96
CA LEU A 68 -3.87 15.18 13.14
C LEU A 68 -2.53 14.57 12.72
N ILE A 69 -1.79 15.26 11.86
CA ILE A 69 -0.43 14.93 11.47
C ILE A 69 0.46 16.17 11.59
N ALA A 70 1.76 15.96 11.59
CA ALA A 70 2.75 17.01 11.55
C ALA A 70 3.93 16.64 10.65
N GLU A 71 4.62 17.65 10.13
CA GLU A 71 5.86 17.44 9.38
C GLU A 71 6.94 16.83 10.28
N HIS A 72 7.42 15.64 9.90
CA HIS A 72 8.56 14.98 10.51
C HIS A 72 9.82 15.28 9.69
N LYS A 73 10.84 15.83 10.37
CA LYS A 73 12.15 16.11 9.75
C LYS A 73 12.83 14.78 9.43
N SER A 74 12.95 14.45 8.15
CA SER A 74 13.84 13.39 7.68
C SER A 74 15.18 13.99 7.24
N GLU A 75 16.25 13.21 7.26
CA GLU A 75 17.57 13.62 6.72
C GLU A 75 17.54 13.89 5.20
N GLY A 76 16.46 13.50 4.50
CA GLY A 76 16.28 13.71 3.07
C GLY A 76 15.53 14.99 2.68
N ALA A 77 15.58 15.31 1.39
CA ALA A 77 14.95 16.51 0.81
C ALA A 77 13.40 16.50 0.79
N LYS A 78 12.76 15.38 1.15
CA LYS A 78 11.31 15.23 1.16
C LYS A 78 10.80 15.27 2.60
N LYS A 79 9.62 15.86 2.80
CA LYS A 79 8.96 15.99 4.11
C LYS A 79 8.19 14.71 4.42
N GLN A 80 8.48 14.06 5.55
CA GLN A 80 7.66 12.96 6.06
C GLN A 80 6.53 13.54 6.91
N PHE A 81 5.45 12.81 7.06
CA PHE A 81 4.39 13.12 8.00
C PHE A 81 4.41 12.10 9.13
N ALA A 82 4.27 12.57 10.36
CA ALA A 82 4.09 11.74 11.56
C ALA A 82 2.76 12.08 12.23
N ILE A 83 2.18 11.11 12.94
CA ILE A 83 0.92 11.31 13.65
C ILE A 83 1.12 12.17 14.89
N THR A 84 0.12 12.96 15.25
CA THR A 84 0.07 13.72 16.51
C THR A 84 -0.72 12.97 17.58
N GLU A 85 -0.70 13.45 18.83
CA GLU A 85 -1.58 12.91 19.88
C GLU A 85 -3.07 13.02 19.51
N ALA A 86 -3.47 14.14 18.89
CA ALA A 86 -4.82 14.35 18.39
C ALA A 86 -5.18 13.36 17.27
N GLY A 87 -4.23 13.07 16.37
CA GLY A 87 -4.36 12.02 15.36
C GLY A 87 -4.62 10.65 15.97
N THR A 88 -3.84 10.28 16.98
CA THR A 88 -3.99 8.99 17.67
C THR A 88 -5.35 8.87 18.38
N ALA A 89 -5.80 9.93 19.05
CA ALA A 89 -7.13 9.98 19.66
C ALA A 89 -8.24 9.84 18.59
N HIS A 90 -8.10 10.55 17.46
CA HIS A 90 -9.05 10.46 16.35
C HIS A 90 -9.14 9.06 15.76
N LEU A 91 -8.01 8.33 15.65
CA LEU A 91 -8.04 6.93 15.22
C LEU A 91 -8.72 6.02 16.24
N ALA A 92 -8.53 6.26 17.54
CA ALA A 92 -9.17 5.47 18.59
C ALA A 92 -10.70 5.66 18.59
N GLU A 93 -11.19 6.88 18.36
CA GLU A 93 -12.62 7.18 18.22
C GLU A 93 -13.26 6.51 17.00
N ASN A 94 -12.47 6.28 15.94
CA ASN A 94 -12.93 5.72 14.67
C ASN A 94 -12.39 4.30 14.42
N ALA A 95 -12.02 3.57 15.47
CA ALA A 95 -11.31 2.30 15.36
C ALA A 95 -12.08 1.23 14.54
N ASP A 96 -13.39 1.13 14.75
CA ASP A 96 -14.25 0.19 14.02
C ASP A 96 -14.32 0.53 12.53
N GLU A 97 -14.41 1.81 12.19
CA GLU A 97 -14.42 2.29 10.81
C GLU A 97 -13.07 2.03 10.13
N VAL A 98 -11.97 2.34 10.83
CA VAL A 98 -10.61 2.03 10.35
C VAL A 98 -10.48 0.53 10.07
N ALA A 99 -10.90 -0.33 11.00
CA ALA A 99 -10.85 -1.78 10.80
C ALA A 99 -11.66 -2.21 9.57
N ALA A 100 -12.88 -1.70 9.39
CA ALA A 100 -13.72 -1.98 8.23
C ALA A 100 -13.07 -1.53 6.90
N LEU A 101 -12.42 -0.37 6.90
CA LEU A 101 -11.72 0.15 5.71
C LEU A 101 -10.54 -0.73 5.29
N PHE A 102 -9.75 -1.20 6.25
CA PHE A 102 -8.63 -2.11 5.96
C PHE A 102 -9.10 -3.51 5.54
N GLN A 103 -10.21 -4.01 6.09
CA GLN A 103 -10.85 -5.23 5.57
C GLN A 103 -11.30 -5.05 4.12
N ARG A 104 -11.90 -3.90 3.79
CA ARG A 104 -12.31 -3.58 2.41
C ARG A 104 -11.11 -3.49 1.45
N LEU A 105 -9.96 -2.98 1.89
CA LEU A 105 -8.71 -3.01 1.11
C LEU A 105 -8.23 -4.44 0.85
N ALA A 106 -8.23 -5.29 1.88
CA ALA A 106 -7.84 -6.70 1.76
C ALA A 106 -8.74 -7.46 0.77
N ASP A 107 -10.06 -7.30 0.90
CA ASP A 107 -11.06 -7.88 0.02
C ASP A 107 -10.86 -7.49 -1.46
N LEU A 108 -10.44 -6.24 -1.71
CA LEU A 108 -10.10 -5.78 -3.05
C LEU A 108 -8.89 -6.52 -3.61
N GLY A 109 -7.86 -6.69 -2.79
CA GLY A 109 -6.69 -7.47 -3.14
C GLY A 109 -7.03 -8.91 -3.47
N GLU A 110 -7.92 -9.55 -2.72
CA GLU A 110 -8.37 -10.91 -2.99
C GLU A 110 -9.17 -11.02 -4.30
N ARG A 111 -10.09 -10.09 -4.56
CA ARG A 111 -10.84 -10.05 -5.83
C ARG A 111 -9.91 -9.84 -7.01
N HIS A 112 -8.98 -8.89 -6.92
CA HIS A 112 -7.99 -8.64 -7.96
C HIS A 112 -7.07 -9.86 -8.19
N ALA A 113 -6.72 -10.59 -7.13
CA ALA A 113 -6.02 -11.87 -7.20
C ALA A 113 -6.82 -12.98 -7.91
N ARG A 114 -8.14 -12.83 -8.05
CA ARG A 114 -8.96 -13.82 -8.76
C ARG A 114 -9.08 -13.48 -10.25
N THR A 115 -8.96 -12.21 -10.62
CA THR A 115 -9.22 -11.73 -11.99
C THR A 115 -7.96 -11.43 -12.82
N SER A 116 -6.86 -10.99 -12.21
CA SER A 116 -5.67 -10.51 -12.93
C SER A 116 -4.45 -11.33 -12.56
N GLY A 117 -3.98 -12.24 -13.43
CA GLY A 117 -2.77 -13.04 -13.17
C GLY A 117 -2.82 -13.83 -11.86
N GLY A 118 -4.03 -14.12 -11.37
CA GLY A 118 -4.28 -14.68 -10.06
C GLY A 118 -3.46 -15.91 -9.68
N PRO A 119 -3.36 -16.90 -10.57
CA PRO A 119 -2.47 -18.03 -10.37
C PRO A 119 -1.00 -17.63 -10.21
N VAL A 120 -0.49 -16.73 -11.06
CA VAL A 120 0.90 -16.24 -11.03
C VAL A 120 1.18 -15.49 -9.74
N ARG A 121 0.27 -14.60 -9.32
CA ARG A 121 0.41 -13.82 -8.10
C ARG A 121 0.33 -14.67 -6.83
N ARG A 122 -0.57 -15.66 -6.78
CA ARG A 122 -0.59 -16.65 -5.69
C ARG A 122 0.70 -17.46 -5.66
N ALA A 123 1.22 -17.86 -6.83
CA ALA A 123 2.50 -18.55 -6.93
C ALA A 123 3.65 -17.67 -6.41
N MET A 124 3.68 -16.38 -6.76
CA MET A 124 4.68 -15.43 -6.25
C MET A 124 4.59 -15.20 -4.74
N HIS A 125 3.37 -15.12 -4.17
CA HIS A 125 3.19 -15.00 -2.73
C HIS A 125 3.68 -16.25 -1.98
N ASN A 126 3.29 -17.44 -2.45
CA ASN A 126 3.77 -18.70 -1.89
C ASN A 126 5.30 -18.80 -1.98
N LEU A 127 5.88 -18.43 -3.13
CA LEU A 127 7.32 -18.39 -3.33
C LEU A 127 8.01 -17.48 -2.32
N LYS A 128 7.51 -16.25 -2.11
CA LYS A 128 8.07 -15.30 -1.12
C LYS A 128 8.08 -15.90 0.29
N THR A 129 7.00 -16.56 0.71
CA THR A 129 6.90 -17.19 2.04
C THR A 129 7.95 -18.30 2.21
N VAL A 130 8.10 -19.17 1.21
CA VAL A 130 9.10 -20.26 1.23
C VAL A 130 10.53 -19.73 1.23
N LEU A 131 10.81 -18.70 0.42
CA LEU A 131 12.13 -18.07 0.36
C LEU A 131 12.49 -17.39 1.68
N ALA A 132 11.55 -16.67 2.30
CA ALA A 132 11.79 -16.05 3.60
C ALA A 132 12.17 -17.11 4.66
N ALA A 133 11.43 -18.22 4.72
CA ALA A 133 11.77 -19.32 5.62
C ALA A 133 13.13 -19.98 5.30
N SER A 134 13.57 -19.94 4.04
CA SER A 134 14.82 -20.56 3.59
C SER A 134 16.05 -19.66 3.72
N VAL A 135 15.88 -18.35 3.93
CA VAL A 135 16.95 -17.34 3.97
C VAL A 135 17.17 -16.79 5.39
N PHE A 136 16.15 -16.82 6.25
CA PHE A 136 16.24 -16.35 7.65
C PHE A 136 16.52 -17.47 8.67
N ASP A 137 16.87 -18.67 8.22
CA ASP A 137 17.36 -19.73 9.09
C ASP A 137 18.82 -19.43 9.49
N GLU A 138 19.24 -19.75 10.73
CA GLU A 138 20.58 -19.39 11.22
C GLU A 138 21.70 -20.27 10.61
N GLU A 139 21.35 -21.37 9.92
CA GLU A 139 22.26 -22.30 9.25
C GLU A 139 21.96 -22.46 7.74
N VAL A 140 21.84 -21.35 7.00
CA VAL A 140 21.59 -21.45 5.55
C VAL A 140 22.87 -21.83 4.78
N ASP A 141 22.87 -23.05 4.26
CA ASP A 141 23.88 -23.58 3.34
C ASP A 141 23.97 -22.73 2.05
N PRO A 142 25.15 -22.18 1.70
CA PRO A 142 25.36 -21.44 0.45
C PRO A 142 25.00 -22.24 -0.81
N GLU A 143 25.21 -23.56 -0.83
CA GLU A 143 24.86 -24.41 -1.97
C GLU A 143 23.35 -24.44 -2.21
N ARG A 144 22.57 -24.42 -1.12
CA ARG A 144 21.11 -24.36 -1.17
C ARG A 144 20.62 -23.03 -1.75
N LEU A 145 21.27 -21.90 -1.41
CA LEU A 145 20.93 -20.60 -1.99
C LEU A 145 21.24 -20.54 -3.49
N HIS A 146 22.37 -21.09 -3.91
CA HIS A 146 22.72 -21.20 -5.33
C HIS A 146 21.71 -22.06 -6.09
N ALA A 147 21.32 -23.21 -5.54
CA ALA A 147 20.30 -24.06 -6.15
C ALA A 147 18.94 -23.35 -6.27
N ILE A 148 18.53 -22.60 -5.24
CA ILE A 148 17.31 -21.78 -5.29
C ILE A 148 17.40 -20.73 -6.41
N ALA A 149 18.52 -20.01 -6.52
CA ALA A 149 18.72 -19.00 -7.56
C ALA A 149 18.63 -19.58 -8.98
N GLU A 150 19.28 -20.72 -9.23
CA GLU A 150 19.23 -21.41 -10.52
C GLU A 150 17.80 -21.81 -10.91
N ILE A 151 17.00 -22.32 -9.95
CA ILE A 151 15.60 -22.68 -10.18
C ILE A 151 14.77 -21.45 -10.59
N LEU A 152 15.01 -20.31 -9.94
CA LEU A 152 14.31 -19.06 -10.23
C LEU A 152 14.67 -18.53 -11.62
N ASP A 153 15.95 -18.53 -11.97
CA ASP A 153 16.43 -18.09 -13.27
C ASP A 153 15.90 -18.98 -14.40
N GLU A 154 15.86 -20.30 -14.19
CA GLU A 154 15.28 -21.23 -15.16
C GLU A 154 13.78 -20.97 -15.36
N ALA A 155 13.04 -20.75 -14.27
CA ALA A 155 11.62 -20.41 -14.34
C ALA A 155 11.39 -19.09 -15.10
N ALA A 156 12.21 -18.06 -14.85
CA ALA A 156 12.14 -16.78 -15.55
C ALA A 156 12.38 -16.95 -17.06
N ARG A 157 13.48 -17.62 -17.46
CA ARG A 157 13.80 -17.90 -18.87
C ARG A 157 12.70 -18.71 -19.58
N LYS A 158 12.01 -19.62 -18.87
CA LYS A 158 10.88 -20.38 -19.42
C LYS A 158 9.67 -19.48 -19.66
N ILE A 159 9.37 -18.58 -18.74
CA ILE A 159 8.25 -17.62 -18.85
C ILE A 159 8.51 -16.62 -19.98
N GLU A 160 9.74 -16.13 -20.13
CA GLU A 160 10.13 -15.21 -21.23
C GLU A 160 9.93 -15.79 -22.64
N ARG A 161 9.86 -17.12 -22.76
CA ARG A 161 9.69 -17.84 -24.03
C ARG A 161 8.24 -18.20 -24.35
N LEU A 162 7.28 -17.89 -23.46
CA LEU A 162 5.84 -18.09 -23.69
C LEU A 162 5.27 -16.99 -24.58
#